data_AF-A0AAW2K0U9-F1
#
_entry.id   AF-A0AAW2K0U9-F1
#
_cell.length_a   1.000
_cell.length_b   1.000
_cell.length_c   1.000
_cell.angle_alpha   90.00
_cell.angle_beta   90.00
_cell.angle_gamma   90.00
#
_symmetry.space_group_name_H-M   'P 1'
#
loop_
_entity.id
_entity.type
_entity.pdbx_description
1 polymer ?
#
loop_
_entity_poly.entity_id
_entity_poly.type
_entity_poly.pdbx_seq_one_letter_code
_entity_poly.pdbx_strand_id
1 'polypeptide(L)'
;MHQIGKETESIRSRMIDLTKQLESISSEWESSSSSVDDTDWSRKTFGHGVEQYFVGMKEEIQLLESLLTNDDHSSNQVISVCGMGGLGKTSLARKVYQGEAVQRWFEARAWI
;
A
#
# COMPACT_ATOMS: atom_id res chain seq x y z
N MET A 1 -14.29 -27.79 -27.42
CA MET A 1 -13.74 -26.44 -27.16
C MET A 1 -13.54 -26.28 -25.66
N HIS A 2 -12.33 -25.92 -25.23
CA HIS A 2 -11.83 -26.10 -23.87
C HIS A 2 -12.43 -25.10 -22.85
N GLN A 3 -12.77 -25.62 -21.67
CA GLN A 3 -13.31 -24.86 -20.52
C GLN A 3 -12.44 -23.65 -20.14
N ILE A 4 -11.12 -23.84 -20.16
CA ILE A 4 -10.12 -22.79 -19.88
C ILE A 4 -10.30 -21.57 -20.79
N GLY A 5 -10.61 -21.79 -22.08
CA GLY A 5 -10.82 -20.69 -23.03
C GLY A 5 -12.05 -19.84 -22.69
N LYS A 6 -13.10 -20.45 -22.12
CA LYS A 6 -14.28 -19.71 -21.66
C LYS A 6 -13.98 -18.88 -20.42
N GLU A 7 -13.17 -19.39 -19.51
CA GLU A 7 -12.77 -18.70 -18.28
C GLU A 7 -11.85 -17.50 -18.58
N THR A 8 -10.88 -17.66 -19.48
CA THR A 8 -10.00 -16.55 -19.89
C THR A 8 -10.78 -15.40 -20.54
N GLU A 9 -11.76 -15.72 -21.40
CA GLU A 9 -12.60 -14.70 -22.04
C GLU A 9 -13.56 -14.03 -21.04
N SER A 10 -14.05 -14.77 -20.03
CA SER A 10 -14.84 -14.21 -18.95
C SER A 10 -14.01 -13.21 -18.13
N ILE A 11 -12.78 -13.57 -17.75
CA ILE A 11 -11.86 -12.68 -17.03
C ILE A 11 -11.54 -11.43 -17.85
N ARG A 12 -11.21 -11.60 -19.14
CA ARG A 12 -10.92 -10.49 -20.05
C ARG A 12 -12.09 -9.52 -20.15
N SER A 13 -13.30 -10.04 -20.31
CA SER A 13 -14.53 -9.24 -20.41
C SER A 13 -14.77 -8.44 -19.12
N ARG A 14 -14.60 -9.07 -17.96
CA ARG A 14 -14.72 -8.39 -16.65
C ARG A 14 -13.68 -7.29 -16.46
N MET A 15 -12.45 -7.50 -16.93
CA MET A 15 -11.38 -6.50 -16.84
C MET A 15 -11.72 -5.26 -17.67
N ILE A 16 -12.18 -5.45 -18.91
CA ILE A 16 -12.58 -4.35 -19.80
C ILE A 16 -13.73 -3.54 -19.19
N ASP A 17 -14.71 -4.21 -18.58
CA ASP A 17 -15.83 -3.54 -17.91
C ASP A 17 -15.37 -2.67 -16.74
N LEU A 18 -14.49 -3.20 -15.89
CA LEU A 18 -13.92 -2.44 -14.77
C LEU A 18 -13.12 -1.22 -15.23
N THR A 19 -12.34 -1.34 -16.31
CA THR A 19 -11.59 -0.20 -16.86
C THR A 19 -12.54 0.92 -17.32
N LYS A 20 -13.65 0.58 -17.99
CA LYS A 20 -14.65 1.56 -18.43
C LYS A 20 -15.35 2.25 -17.25
N GLN A 21 -15.67 1.49 -16.20
CA GLN A 21 -16.26 2.08 -14.99
C GLN A 21 -15.31 3.08 -14.33
N LEU A 22 -14.00 2.79 -14.30
CA LEU A 22 -12.99 3.70 -13.74
C LEU A 22 -12.82 4.98 -14.57
N GLU A 23 -12.85 4.89 -15.91
CA GLU A 23 -12.85 6.08 -16.77
C GLU A 23 -14.07 6.98 -16.51
N SER A 24 -15.26 6.38 -16.34
CA SER A 24 -16.48 7.11 -16.00
C SER A 24 -16.38 7.82 -14.64
N ILE A 25 -15.77 7.18 -13.64
CA ILE A 25 -15.56 7.77 -12.31
C ILE A 25 -14.56 8.94 -12.39
N SER A 26 -13.52 8.81 -13.21
CA SER A 26 -12.54 9.89 -13.43
C SER A 26 -13.20 11.15 -13.98
N SER A 27 -14.13 11.01 -14.92
CA SER A 27 -14.82 12.15 -15.55
C SER A 27 -15.76 12.91 -14.61
N GLU A 28 -16.25 12.29 -13.53
CA GLU A 28 -17.09 12.96 -12.53
C GLU A 28 -16.26 13.86 -11.57
N TRP A 29 -14.95 13.64 -11.47
CA TRP A 29 -14.09 14.35 -10.51
C TRP A 29 -13.40 15.60 -11.10
N GLU A 30 -13.54 15.84 -12.41
CA GLU A 30 -12.88 16.96 -13.11
C GLU A 30 -13.68 18.29 -13.08
N SER A 31 -14.86 18.35 -12.46
CA SER A 31 -15.60 19.62 -12.28
C SER A 31 -15.09 20.50 -11.11
N SER A 32 -13.87 20.25 -10.60
CA SER A 32 -13.22 21.13 -9.61
C SER A 32 -11.73 21.31 -9.90
N SER A 33 -11.46 22.20 -10.87
CA SER A 33 -10.28 23.08 -11.00
C SER A 33 -8.86 22.51 -10.91
N SER A 34 -8.20 22.55 -12.08
CA SER A 34 -6.93 23.21 -12.43
C SER A 34 -5.94 22.28 -13.12
N SER A 35 -5.35 22.78 -14.20
CA SER A 35 -4.43 22.08 -15.09
C SER A 35 -3.27 21.47 -14.31
N VAL A 36 -3.24 20.15 -14.21
CA VAL A 36 -2.10 19.42 -13.66
C VAL A 36 -1.48 18.58 -14.77
N ASP A 37 -0.18 18.78 -14.91
CA ASP A 37 0.74 18.17 -15.85
C ASP A 37 0.61 16.64 -15.94
N ASP A 38 0.62 16.13 -17.17
CA ASP A 38 0.35 14.74 -17.56
C ASP A 38 1.56 13.79 -17.31
N THR A 39 2.29 14.00 -16.21
CA THR A 39 3.53 13.24 -15.91
C THR A 39 3.57 12.51 -14.56
N ASP A 40 2.54 12.58 -13.71
CA ASP A 40 2.61 11.96 -12.38
C ASP A 40 2.00 10.54 -12.30
N TRP A 41 2.65 9.58 -12.98
CA TRP A 41 2.54 8.15 -12.66
C TRP A 41 3.58 7.71 -11.61
N SER A 42 4.36 8.66 -11.07
CA SER A 42 5.53 8.37 -10.26
C SER A 42 5.15 8.21 -8.78
N ARG A 43 4.69 7.00 -8.44
CA ARG A 43 4.32 6.53 -7.09
C ARG A 43 2.98 7.04 -6.55
N LYS A 44 1.89 6.62 -7.19
CA LYS A 44 0.61 6.51 -6.49
C LYS A 44 0.74 5.38 -5.45
N THR A 45 0.89 5.73 -4.17
CA THR A 45 0.61 4.77 -3.09
C THR A 45 -0.89 4.77 -2.90
N PHE A 46 -1.57 3.79 -3.50
CA PHE A 46 -3.01 3.63 -3.27
C PHE A 46 -3.25 3.49 -1.76
N GLY A 47 -3.93 4.49 -1.17
CA GLY A 47 -4.42 4.46 0.20
C GLY A 47 -5.57 3.49 0.41
N HIS A 48 -5.77 2.55 -0.52
CA HIS A 48 -6.82 1.56 -0.42
C HIS A 48 -6.35 0.45 0.52
N GLY A 49 -6.80 0.56 1.76
CA GLY A 49 -6.48 -0.37 2.83
C GLY A 49 -7.12 -1.72 2.57
N VAL A 50 -6.38 -2.63 1.95
CA VAL A 50 -6.60 -4.06 2.11
C VAL A 50 -5.26 -4.77 1.97
N GLU A 51 -4.61 -5.00 3.11
CA GLU A 51 -3.37 -5.77 3.23
C GLU A 51 -3.62 -7.29 3.29
N GLN A 52 -4.70 -7.77 2.65
CA GLN A 52 -5.20 -9.16 2.79
C GLN A 52 -4.21 -10.23 2.32
N TYR A 53 -3.16 -9.86 1.57
CA TYR A 53 -2.20 -10.79 1.00
C TYR A 53 -0.74 -10.53 1.43
N PHE A 54 -0.54 -9.99 2.65
CA PHE A 54 0.81 -9.91 3.22
C PHE A 54 1.23 -11.28 3.79
N VAL A 55 2.36 -11.82 3.31
CA VAL A 55 2.92 -13.09 3.78
C VAL A 55 4.43 -12.97 3.96
N GLY A 56 4.99 -13.77 4.86
CA GLY A 56 6.42 -13.75 5.21
C GLY A 56 6.80 -12.57 6.11
N MET A 57 8.10 -12.35 6.28
CA MET A 57 8.70 -11.24 7.05
C MET A 57 8.28 -11.13 8.53
N LYS A 58 7.95 -12.25 9.17
CA LYS A 58 7.46 -12.25 10.55
C LYS A 58 8.54 -11.76 11.51
N GLU A 59 9.77 -12.21 11.29
CA GLU A 59 10.95 -11.88 12.09
C GLU A 59 11.27 -10.39 11.96
N GLU A 60 11.22 -9.83 10.76
CA GLU A 60 11.46 -8.41 10.49
C GLU A 60 10.39 -7.53 11.12
N ILE A 61 9.12 -7.94 11.09
CA ILE A 61 8.03 -7.23 11.78
C ILE A 61 8.29 -7.19 13.28
N GLN A 62 8.56 -8.35 13.89
CA GLN A 62 8.82 -8.44 15.33
C GLN A 62 10.04 -7.61 15.75
N LEU A 63 11.10 -7.62 14.94
CA LEU A 63 12.28 -6.79 15.16
C LEU A 63 11.92 -5.30 15.13
N LEU A 64 11.22 -4.85 14.09
CA LEU A 64 10.82 -3.44 13.94
C LEU A 64 9.87 -2.99 15.05
N GLU A 65 8.88 -3.82 15.43
CA GLU A 65 7.99 -3.53 16.56
C GLU A 65 8.80 -3.37 17.85
N SER A 66 9.72 -4.30 18.14
CA SER A 66 10.55 -4.22 19.34
C SER A 66 11.44 -2.97 19.38
N LEU A 67 12.00 -2.56 18.23
CA LEU A 67 12.83 -1.34 18.14
C LEU A 67 12.00 -0.07 18.33
N LEU A 68 10.73 -0.08 17.91
CA LEU A 68 9.84 1.08 18.00
C LEU A 68 9.20 1.22 19.38
N THR A 69 9.02 0.11 20.12
CA THR A 69 8.33 0.09 21.41
C THR A 69 9.28 -0.20 22.57
N ASN A 70 10.56 0.17 22.45
CA ASN A 70 11.54 0.00 23.52
C ASN A 70 11.65 1.28 24.36
N ASP A 71 11.51 1.17 25.68
CA ASP A 71 11.62 2.29 26.63
C ASP A 71 13.06 2.76 26.86
N ASP A 72 14.06 1.96 26.49
CA ASP A 72 15.48 2.18 26.82
C ASP A 72 16.22 3.10 25.82
N HIS A 73 15.49 3.80 24.94
CA HIS A 73 16.07 4.64 23.90
C HIS A 73 15.69 6.11 24.06
N SER A 74 16.66 7.00 23.83
CA SER A 74 16.47 8.45 23.79
C SER A 74 15.29 8.80 22.90
N SER A 75 14.47 9.77 23.32
CA SER A 75 13.13 10.10 22.78
C SER A 75 13.01 10.28 21.26
N ASN A 76 14.11 10.32 20.51
CA ASN A 76 14.15 10.64 19.08
C ASN A 76 14.97 9.58 18.30
N GLN A 77 14.42 8.39 18.10
CA GLN A 77 15.05 7.32 17.30
C GLN A 77 14.64 7.39 15.82
N VAL A 78 15.59 7.11 14.92
CA VAL A 78 15.35 6.97 13.49
C VAL A 78 15.69 5.55 13.05
N ILE A 79 14.77 4.89 12.36
CA ILE A 79 14.96 3.56 11.78
C ILE A 79 14.88 3.66 10.26
N SER A 80 15.91 3.17 9.57
CA SER A 80 15.96 3.15 8.10
C SER A 80 15.76 1.74 7.57
N VAL A 81 14.85 1.58 6.61
CA VAL A 81 14.60 0.31 5.90
C VAL A 81 15.15 0.42 4.48
N CYS A 82 16.26 -0.27 4.21
CA CYS A 82 17.02 -0.19 2.97
C CYS A 82 16.96 -1.48 2.14
N GLY A 83 17.19 -1.37 0.82
CA GLY A 83 17.23 -2.52 -0.10
C GLY A 83 16.78 -2.17 -1.52
N MET A 84 16.96 -3.11 -2.46
CA MET A 84 16.59 -2.95 -3.87
C MET A 84 15.09 -2.62 -4.07
N GLY A 85 14.76 -2.08 -5.24
CA GLY A 85 13.38 -1.89 -5.67
C GLY A 85 12.61 -3.22 -5.67
N GLY A 86 11.32 -3.19 -5.33
CA GLY A 86 10.46 -4.38 -5.35
C GLY A 86 10.56 -5.33 -4.15
N LEU A 87 11.51 -5.13 -3.22
CA LEU A 87 11.66 -6.00 -2.03
C LEU A 87 10.57 -5.84 -0.95
N GLY A 88 9.57 -4.99 -1.16
CA GLY A 88 8.48 -4.81 -0.20
C GLY A 88 8.81 -3.92 1.00
N LYS A 89 9.87 -3.10 0.98
CA LYS A 89 10.24 -2.18 2.07
C LYS A 89 9.09 -1.31 2.57
N THR A 90 8.38 -0.65 1.64
CA THR A 90 7.21 0.17 1.96
C THR A 90 6.06 -0.68 2.50
N SER A 91 5.92 -1.91 2.02
CA SER A 91 4.93 -2.87 2.54
C SER A 91 5.25 -3.29 3.97
N LEU A 92 6.51 -3.58 4.29
CA LEU A 92 6.95 -3.89 5.65
C LEU A 92 6.73 -2.71 6.60
N ALA A 93 7.13 -1.50 6.19
CA ALA A 93 6.90 -0.29 6.98
C ALA A 93 5.40 -0.05 7.23
N ARG A 94 4.56 -0.26 6.21
CA ARG A 94 3.10 -0.15 6.33
C ARG A 94 2.52 -1.22 7.26
N LYS A 95 3.02 -2.45 7.19
CA LYS A 95 2.58 -3.56 8.06
C LYS A 95 2.83 -3.25 9.54
N VAL A 96 4.05 -2.82 9.84
CA VAL A 96 4.46 -2.42 11.20
C VAL A 96 3.68 -1.18 11.66
N TYR A 97 3.51 -0.18 10.78
CA TYR A 97 2.72 1.02 11.09
C TYR A 97 1.29 0.68 11.50
N GLN A 98 0.67 -0.32 10.85
CA GLN A 98 -0.70 -0.76 11.18
C GLN A 98 -0.73 -1.78 12.34
N GLY A 99 0.41 -2.28 12.81
CA GLY A 99 0.51 -3.29 13.88
C GLY A 99 0.10 -2.76 15.25
N GLU A 100 -0.66 -3.56 16.01
CA GLU A 100 -1.25 -3.13 17.29
C GLU A 100 -0.22 -2.64 18.31
N ALA A 101 0.98 -3.24 18.35
CA ALA A 101 2.04 -2.83 19.26
C ALA A 101 2.43 -1.36 19.04
N VAL A 102 2.66 -0.99 17.78
CA VAL A 102 2.97 0.39 17.37
C VAL A 102 1.76 1.30 17.56
N GLN A 103 0.54 0.83 17.29
CA GLN A 103 -0.67 1.65 17.52
C GLN A 103 -0.87 2.03 18.98
N ARG A 104 -0.56 1.11 19.91
CA ARG A 104 -0.71 1.35 21.35
C ARG A 104 0.41 2.21 21.94
N TRP A 105 1.60 2.12 21.36
CA TRP A 105 2.78 2.84 21.86
C TRP A 105 2.77 4.33 21.53
N PHE A 106 2.40 4.69 20.31
CA PHE A 106 2.44 6.08 19.85
C PHE A 106 1.05 6.73 19.90
N GLU A 107 0.91 7.79 20.69
CA GLU A 107 -0.33 8.59 20.80
C GLU A 107 -0.76 9.19 19.45
N ALA A 108 0.22 9.61 18.64
CA ALA A 108 0.00 10.17 17.32
C ALA A 108 0.99 9.58 16.30
N ARG A 109 0.50 9.34 15.08
CA ARG A 109 1.26 8.75 13.98
C ARG A 109 0.85 9.39 12.66
N ALA A 110 1.80 9.52 11.73
CA ALA A 110 1.55 10.06 10.40
C ALA A 110 2.17 9.15 9.33
N TRP A 111 1.53 9.11 8.17
CA TRP A 111 2.04 8.50 6.94
C TRP A 111 1.97 9.56 5.84
N ILE A 112 3.08 9.78 5.15
CA ILE A 112 3.24 10.81 4.10
C ILE A 112 3.45 10.11 2.76
#